data_AF-A0A6A1WNI2-F1
#
_entry.id   AF-A0A6A1WNI2-F1
#
_cell.length_a   1.000
_cell.length_b   1.000
_cell.length_c   1.000
_cell.angle_alpha   90.00
_cell.angle_beta   90.00
_cell.angle_gamma   90.00
#
_symmetry.space_group_name_H-M   'P 1'
#
loop_
_entity.id
_entity.type
_entity.pdbx_description
1 polymer ?
#
loop_
_entity_poly.entity_id
_entity_poly.type
_entity_poly.pdbx_seq_one_letter_code
_entity_poly.pdbx_strand_id
1 'polypeptide(L)'
;MEAKATLCKTALEVLDKDNYISWSVQVKTYLMAQDLWDVIEVATESSKEKDDEANRKARSKKNFMALHVIQNSCGPESFYKIRKISGSRGFIRSINEGNWDALHRYLIRDNMTALNAKINDLDETPLHMAVTKGHVHIVEKLVALMSKEDLEIKDSSGMTAMARASALVGADTRMLMHEKNENVTIPDLKGLFHFK
;
A
#
# COMPACT_ATOMS: atom_id res chain seq x y z
N MET A 1 -47.67 -1.96 12.04
CA MET A 1 -47.19 -2.36 10.70
C MET A 1 -46.25 -1.28 10.22
N GLU A 2 -44.96 -1.42 10.51
CA GLU A 2 -43.96 -0.56 9.86
C GLU A 2 -43.78 -1.06 8.43
N ALA A 3 -44.16 -0.22 7.47
CA ALA A 3 -43.83 -0.42 6.08
C ALA A 3 -42.30 -0.31 5.96
N LYS A 4 -41.61 -1.45 5.92
CA LYS A 4 -40.26 -1.51 5.35
C LYS A 4 -40.40 -1.01 3.91
N ALA A 5 -40.01 0.23 3.69
CA ALA A 5 -39.82 0.77 2.37
C ALA A 5 -38.75 -0.09 1.69
N THR A 6 -39.19 -1.09 0.94
CA THR A 6 -38.37 -1.76 -0.06
C THR A 6 -38.11 -0.73 -1.14
N LEU A 7 -37.17 0.17 -0.88
CA LEU A 7 -36.62 1.07 -1.88
C LEU A 7 -36.11 0.17 -3.00
N CYS A 8 -36.73 0.36 -4.16
CA CYS A 8 -36.48 -0.37 -5.38
C CYS A 8 -34.96 -0.53 -5.57
N LYS A 9 -34.49 -1.70 -6.02
CA LYS A 9 -33.17 -1.85 -6.63
C LYS A 9 -33.16 -0.96 -7.87
N THR A 10 -33.06 0.35 -7.72
CA THR A 10 -32.66 1.24 -8.79
C THR A 10 -31.26 0.76 -9.12
N ALA A 11 -31.10 0.12 -10.28
CA ALA A 11 -29.80 -0.26 -10.77
C ALA A 11 -28.98 1.03 -10.83
N LEU A 12 -28.07 1.23 -9.87
CA LEU A 12 -27.16 2.35 -9.86
C LEU A 12 -26.50 2.39 -11.24
N GLU A 13 -26.57 3.55 -11.90
CA GLU A 13 -25.89 3.73 -13.17
C GLU A 13 -24.42 3.35 -12.99
N VAL A 14 -23.86 2.62 -13.96
CA VAL A 14 -22.46 2.25 -13.93
C VAL A 14 -21.64 3.50 -14.27
N LEU A 15 -20.68 3.86 -13.41
CA LEU A 15 -19.78 4.99 -13.66
C LEU A 15 -19.04 4.79 -14.98
N ASP A 16 -19.15 5.78 -15.86
CA ASP A 16 -18.36 5.92 -17.07
C ASP A 16 -17.61 7.27 -17.07
N LYS A 17 -16.96 7.59 -18.19
CA LYS A 17 -16.14 8.79 -18.34
C LYS A 17 -16.96 10.10 -18.43
N ASP A 18 -18.23 10.02 -18.79
CA ASP A 18 -19.08 11.16 -19.15
C ASP A 18 -20.25 11.35 -18.15
N ASN A 19 -20.51 10.38 -17.27
CA ASN A 19 -21.68 10.39 -16.38
C ASN A 19 -21.39 10.72 -14.91
N TYR A 20 -20.15 11.10 -14.55
CA TYR A 20 -19.73 11.31 -13.16
C TYR A 20 -20.68 12.20 -12.34
N ILE A 21 -21.20 13.29 -12.92
CA ILE A 21 -22.11 14.20 -12.22
C ILE A 21 -23.42 13.47 -11.86
N SER A 22 -24.09 12.84 -12.83
CA SER A 22 -25.33 12.06 -12.59
C SER A 22 -25.08 10.92 -11.61
N TRP A 23 -24.01 10.15 -11.84
CA TRP A 23 -23.59 9.03 -11.02
C TRP A 23 -23.36 9.44 -9.55
N SER A 24 -22.63 10.54 -9.32
CA SER A 24 -22.28 10.99 -7.97
C SER A 24 -23.52 11.39 -7.17
N VAL A 25 -24.51 12.00 -7.81
CA VAL A 25 -25.79 12.36 -7.19
C VAL A 25 -26.59 11.10 -6.83
N GLN A 26 -26.64 10.11 -7.71
CA GLN A 26 -27.33 8.84 -7.45
C GLN A 26 -26.68 8.05 -6.31
N VAL A 27 -25.34 7.91 -6.33
CA VAL A 27 -24.59 7.22 -5.27
C VAL A 27 -24.73 7.96 -3.94
N LYS A 28 -24.62 9.29 -3.92
CA LYS A 28 -24.84 10.09 -2.71
C LYS A 28 -26.26 9.88 -2.16
N THR A 29 -27.28 9.97 -3.00
CA THR A 29 -28.68 9.75 -2.61
C THR A 29 -28.89 8.36 -2.02
N TYR A 30 -28.30 7.33 -2.65
CA TYR A 30 -28.38 5.95 -2.15
C TYR A 30 -27.68 5.79 -0.80
N LEU A 31 -26.47 6.34 -0.64
CA LEU A 31 -25.74 6.27 0.63
C LEU A 31 -26.46 7.02 1.75
N MET A 32 -27.06 8.17 1.47
CA MET A 32 -27.92 8.89 2.41
C MET A 32 -29.15 8.06 2.80
N ALA A 33 -29.81 7.43 1.83
CA ALA A 33 -30.99 6.57 2.08
C ALA A 33 -30.67 5.29 2.89
N GLN A 34 -29.40 4.90 2.99
CA GLN A 34 -28.93 3.75 3.75
C GLN A 34 -28.23 4.15 5.07
N ASP A 35 -28.28 5.42 5.46
CA ASP A 35 -27.57 5.98 6.63
C ASP A 35 -26.05 5.69 6.61
N LEU A 36 -25.46 5.67 5.41
CA LEU A 36 -24.04 5.39 5.14
C LEU A 36 -23.21 6.65 4.86
N TRP A 37 -23.84 7.82 4.64
CA TRP A 37 -23.16 9.05 4.21
C TRP A 37 -22.44 9.80 5.34
N ASP A 38 -23.04 9.86 6.54
CA ASP A 38 -22.54 10.65 7.69
C ASP A 38 -21.14 10.23 8.20
N VAL A 39 -20.64 9.07 7.76
CA VAL A 39 -19.32 8.55 8.15
C VAL A 39 -18.17 9.29 7.45
N ILE A 40 -18.43 9.92 6.31
CA ILE A 40 -17.41 10.62 5.48
C ILE A 40 -17.14 12.03 6.00
N GLU A 41 -18.16 12.70 6.54
CA GLU A 41 -18.05 14.08 7.08
C GLU A 41 -17.27 14.11 8.41
N VAL A 42 -17.36 13.04 9.21
CA VAL A 42 -16.67 12.94 10.51
C VAL A 42 -15.18 12.55 10.37
N ALA A 43 -14.71 12.12 9.19
CA ALA A 43 -13.29 11.79 9.01
C ALA A 43 -12.37 13.02 8.90
N THR A 44 -12.93 14.22 8.67
CA THR A 44 -12.17 15.48 8.58
C THR A 44 -12.11 16.26 9.90
N GLU A 45 -12.90 15.87 10.90
CA GLU A 45 -12.90 16.50 12.22
C GLU A 45 -12.41 15.50 13.27
N SER A 46 -11.16 15.69 13.67
CA SER A 46 -10.54 14.90 14.73
C SER A 46 -11.19 15.20 16.09
N SER A 47 -12.29 14.52 16.44
CA SER A 47 -12.76 14.47 17.83
C SER A 47 -12.19 13.22 18.51
N LYS A 48 -11.30 13.44 19.48
CA LYS A 48 -10.77 12.40 20.38
C LYS A 48 -11.81 12.07 21.46
N GLU A 49 -12.98 11.57 21.06
CA GLU A 49 -13.93 11.02 22.01
C GLU A 49 -13.68 9.52 22.20
N LYS A 50 -13.94 9.03 23.41
CA LYS A 50 -13.79 7.62 23.78
C LYS A 50 -14.77 6.79 22.97
N ASP A 51 -14.31 6.40 21.78
CA ASP A 51 -15.13 5.65 20.84
C ASP A 51 -15.23 4.21 21.33
N ASP A 52 -16.38 3.84 21.92
CA ASP A 52 -16.60 2.49 22.41
C ASP A 52 -16.49 1.47 21.26
N GLU A 53 -16.02 0.26 21.58
CA GLU A 53 -15.77 -0.81 20.61
C GLU A 53 -16.98 -1.11 19.70
N ALA A 54 -18.19 -0.95 20.24
CA ALA A 54 -19.44 -1.08 19.49
C ALA A 54 -19.59 -0.02 18.40
N ASN A 55 -19.20 1.24 18.67
CA ASN A 55 -19.28 2.33 17.71
C ASN A 55 -18.21 2.18 16.62
N ARG A 56 -17.00 1.78 17.00
CA ARG A 56 -15.91 1.44 16.05
C ARG A 56 -16.32 0.31 15.09
N LYS A 57 -16.95 -0.75 15.63
CA LYS A 57 -17.45 -1.89 14.83
C LYS A 57 -18.60 -1.48 13.91
N ALA A 58 -19.54 -0.67 14.39
CA ALA A 58 -20.63 -0.13 13.58
C ALA A 58 -20.09 0.74 12.44
N ARG A 59 -19.14 1.63 12.71
CA ARG A 59 -18.45 2.47 11.72
C ARG A 59 -17.71 1.64 10.68
N SER A 60 -16.98 0.61 11.11
CA SER A 60 -16.31 -0.33 10.22
C SER A 60 -17.30 -1.07 9.30
N LYS A 61 -18.46 -1.46 9.82
CA LYS A 61 -19.52 -2.11 9.03
C LYS A 61 -20.12 -1.16 8.00
N LYS A 62 -20.40 0.09 8.38
CA LYS A 62 -20.89 1.14 7.46
C LYS A 62 -19.88 1.44 6.35
N ASN A 63 -18.60 1.59 6.69
CA ASN A 63 -17.51 1.77 5.70
C ASN A 63 -17.43 0.62 4.70
N PHE A 64 -17.57 -0.62 5.16
CA PHE A 64 -17.59 -1.79 4.29
C PHE A 64 -18.78 -1.77 3.33
N MET A 65 -19.97 -1.42 3.82
CA MET A 65 -21.17 -1.31 3.00
C MET A 65 -21.06 -0.19 1.96
N ALA A 66 -20.60 0.99 2.35
CA ALA A 66 -20.39 2.12 1.45
C ALA A 66 -19.37 1.77 0.36
N LEU A 67 -18.26 1.12 0.74
CA LEU A 67 -17.24 0.67 -0.22
C LEU A 67 -17.81 -0.35 -1.21
N HIS A 68 -18.62 -1.30 -0.74
CA HIS A 68 -19.26 -2.31 -1.60
C HIS A 68 -20.23 -1.68 -2.61
N VAL A 69 -21.01 -0.68 -2.20
CA VAL A 69 -21.91 0.06 -3.10
C VAL A 69 -21.12 0.79 -4.18
N ILE A 70 -20.08 1.53 -3.78
CA ILE A 70 -19.21 2.26 -4.71
C ILE A 70 -18.60 1.28 -5.71
N GLN A 71 -17.99 0.18 -5.24
CA GLN A 71 -17.35 -0.82 -6.08
C GLN A 71 -18.28 -1.43 -7.13
N ASN A 72 -19.53 -1.77 -6.77
CA ASN A 72 -20.49 -2.31 -7.72
C ASN A 72 -20.99 -1.26 -8.72
N SER A 73 -21.10 0.00 -8.29
CA SER A 73 -21.55 1.10 -9.16
C SER A 73 -20.46 1.61 -10.11
N CYS A 74 -19.19 1.27 -9.91
CA CYS A 74 -18.09 1.81 -10.71
C CYS A 74 -17.83 1.08 -12.04
N GLY A 75 -18.47 -0.06 -12.29
CA GLY A 75 -18.22 -0.87 -13.49
C GLY A 75 -16.84 -1.54 -13.50
N PRO A 76 -16.58 -2.50 -14.39
CA PRO A 76 -15.39 -3.35 -14.34
C PRO A 76 -14.07 -2.57 -14.51
N GLU A 77 -14.03 -1.54 -15.36
CA GLU A 77 -12.81 -0.77 -15.64
C GLU A 77 -12.43 0.16 -14.49
N SER A 78 -13.37 0.97 -13.99
CA SER A 78 -13.10 1.86 -12.85
C SER A 78 -12.90 1.04 -11.57
N PHE A 79 -13.61 -0.08 -11.41
CA PHE A 79 -13.34 -1.03 -10.32
C PHE A 79 -11.92 -1.60 -10.40
N TYR A 80 -11.46 -2.01 -11.59
CA TYR A 80 -10.10 -2.49 -11.77
C TYR A 80 -9.07 -1.42 -11.37
N LYS A 81 -9.26 -0.16 -11.77
CA LYS A 81 -8.40 0.97 -11.38
C LYS A 81 -8.40 1.20 -9.86
N ILE A 82 -9.57 1.25 -9.23
CA ILE A 82 -9.71 1.43 -7.78
C ILE A 82 -9.03 0.27 -7.02
N ARG A 83 -9.23 -0.95 -7.49
CA ARG A 83 -8.60 -2.16 -6.93
C ARG A 83 -7.09 -2.12 -7.10
N LYS A 84 -6.59 -1.67 -8.25
CA LYS A 84 -5.15 -1.51 -8.52
C LYS A 84 -4.54 -0.47 -7.57
N ILE A 85 -5.14 0.71 -7.47
CA ILE A 85 -4.68 1.78 -6.55
C ILE A 85 -4.69 1.30 -5.10
N SER A 86 -5.76 0.63 -4.68
CA SER A 86 -5.87 0.09 -3.31
C SER A 86 -4.88 -1.05 -3.06
N GLY A 87 -4.61 -1.87 -4.07
CA GLY A 87 -3.59 -2.91 -4.05
C GLY A 87 -2.19 -2.32 -3.90
N SER A 88 -1.83 -1.31 -4.70
CA SER A 88 -0.53 -0.63 -4.60
C SER A 88 -0.33 0.02 -3.22
N ARG A 89 -1.36 0.67 -2.66
CA ARG A 89 -1.30 1.21 -1.30
C ARG A 89 -1.14 0.12 -0.24
N GLY A 90 -1.86 -0.99 -0.38
CA GLY A 90 -1.72 -2.16 0.50
C GLY A 90 -0.32 -2.79 0.44
N PHE A 91 0.24 -2.89 -0.76
CA PHE A 91 1.60 -3.36 -1.01
C PHE A 91 2.63 -2.47 -0.30
N ILE A 92 2.61 -1.16 -0.55
CA ILE A 92 3.55 -0.21 0.10
C ILE A 92 3.41 -0.24 1.62
N ARG A 93 2.17 -0.30 2.14
CA ARG A 93 1.92 -0.41 3.57
C ARG A 93 2.52 -1.67 4.19
N SER A 94 2.43 -2.82 3.51
CA SER A 94 3.03 -4.06 4.01
C SER A 94 4.55 -3.97 4.15
N ILE A 95 5.22 -3.23 3.25
CA ILE A 95 6.66 -2.93 3.37
C ILE A 95 6.91 -2.05 4.58
N ASN A 96 6.15 -0.95 4.74
CA ASN A 96 6.30 -0.05 5.89
C ASN A 96 6.13 -0.76 7.23
N GLU A 97 5.16 -1.69 7.32
CA GLU A 97 4.83 -2.45 8.52
C GLU A 97 5.78 -3.65 8.77
N GLY A 98 6.66 -4.00 7.83
CA GLY A 98 7.52 -5.17 7.98
C GLY A 98 6.77 -6.51 7.79
N ASN A 99 5.58 -6.49 7.19
CA ASN A 99 4.71 -7.66 7.05
C ASN A 99 5.00 -8.43 5.74
N TRP A 100 5.92 -9.40 5.81
CA TRP A 100 6.27 -10.24 4.67
C TRP A 100 5.07 -11.01 4.09
N ASP A 101 4.21 -11.58 4.91
CA ASP A 101 3.12 -12.44 4.41
C ASP A 101 2.09 -11.63 3.61
N ALA A 102 1.81 -10.40 4.04
CA ALA A 102 1.01 -9.47 3.26
C ALA A 102 1.74 -9.07 1.97
N LEU A 103 3.01 -8.70 2.06
CA LEU A 103 3.84 -8.31 0.91
C LEU A 103 3.89 -9.41 -0.16
N HIS A 104 4.19 -10.63 0.25
CA HIS A 104 4.32 -11.81 -0.59
C HIS A 104 3.01 -12.17 -1.31
N ARG A 105 1.86 -12.03 -0.62
CA ARG A 105 0.55 -12.21 -1.25
C ARG A 105 0.33 -11.22 -2.40
N TYR A 106 0.76 -9.97 -2.25
CA TYR A 106 0.66 -8.99 -3.32
C TYR A 106 1.65 -9.29 -4.47
N LEU A 107 2.88 -9.71 -4.17
CA LEU A 107 3.87 -10.12 -5.18
C LEU A 107 3.34 -11.26 -6.05
N ILE A 108 2.81 -12.33 -5.46
CA ILE A 108 2.25 -13.47 -6.20
C ILE A 108 1.07 -13.02 -7.06
N ARG A 109 0.17 -12.19 -6.50
CA ARG A 109 -1.03 -11.76 -7.20
C ARG A 109 -0.72 -11.02 -8.51
N ASP A 110 0.34 -10.22 -8.50
CA ASP A 110 0.73 -9.40 -9.64
C ASP A 110 1.90 -10.04 -10.43
N ASN A 111 2.07 -11.38 -10.31
CA ASN A 111 3.09 -12.18 -10.99
C ASN A 111 4.52 -11.63 -10.84
N MET A 112 4.89 -11.22 -9.62
CA MET A 112 6.20 -10.70 -9.24
C MET A 112 6.63 -9.42 -9.97
N THR A 113 5.76 -8.81 -10.78
CA THR A 113 6.05 -7.54 -11.49
C THR A 113 6.33 -6.38 -10.54
N ALA A 114 5.82 -6.45 -9.31
CA ALA A 114 6.04 -5.44 -8.29
C ALA A 114 7.41 -5.57 -7.58
N LEU A 115 8.18 -6.64 -7.82
CA LEU A 115 9.45 -6.91 -7.14
C LEU A 115 10.51 -5.82 -7.40
N ASN A 116 10.54 -5.29 -8.62
CA ASN A 116 11.48 -4.26 -9.07
C ASN A 116 10.79 -2.96 -9.52
N ALA A 117 9.49 -2.83 -9.25
CA ALA A 117 8.72 -1.65 -9.60
C ALA A 117 9.18 -0.42 -8.81
N LYS A 118 9.14 0.75 -9.45
CA LYS A 118 9.28 2.05 -8.78
C LYS A 118 7.96 2.38 -8.09
N ILE A 119 7.96 2.45 -6.76
CA ILE A 119 6.74 2.47 -5.95
C ILE A 119 6.42 3.83 -5.30
N ASN A 120 7.27 4.83 -5.48
CA ASN A 120 7.05 6.20 -5.01
C ASN A 120 7.76 7.23 -5.90
N ASP A 121 7.59 8.51 -5.57
CA ASP A 121 8.15 9.64 -6.33
C ASP A 121 9.69 9.74 -6.25
N LEU A 122 10.32 8.95 -5.37
CA LEU A 122 11.77 8.82 -5.29
C LEU A 122 12.30 7.69 -6.17
N ASP A 123 11.45 7.13 -7.04
CA ASP A 123 11.80 5.97 -7.87
C ASP A 123 12.35 4.78 -7.05
N GLU A 124 11.99 4.69 -5.77
CA GLU A 124 12.46 3.61 -4.90
C GLU A 124 11.80 2.30 -5.29
N THR A 125 12.57 1.22 -5.22
CA THR A 125 12.06 -0.17 -5.32
C THR A 125 11.62 -0.68 -3.94
N PRO A 126 10.90 -1.82 -3.86
CA PRO A 126 10.58 -2.44 -2.57
C PRO A 126 11.81 -2.68 -1.70
N LEU A 127 12.95 -3.01 -2.32
CA LEU A 127 14.22 -3.23 -1.62
C LEU A 127 14.75 -1.93 -0.98
N HIS A 128 14.69 -0.79 -1.68
CA HIS A 128 15.09 0.52 -1.13
C HIS A 128 14.26 0.87 0.12
N MET A 129 12.94 0.68 0.05
CA MET A 129 12.06 0.94 1.18
C MET A 129 12.34 -0.02 2.35
N ALA A 130 12.50 -1.32 2.08
CA ALA A 130 12.79 -2.31 3.11
C ALA A 130 14.10 -2.01 3.86
N VAL A 131 15.15 -1.61 3.12
CA VAL A 131 16.43 -1.15 3.68
C VAL A 131 16.25 0.12 4.52
N THR A 132 15.58 1.14 3.98
CA THR A 132 15.36 2.42 4.67
C THR A 132 14.55 2.25 5.96
N LYS A 133 13.68 1.24 6.02
CA LYS A 133 12.89 0.89 7.21
C LYS A 133 13.59 -0.07 8.17
N GLY A 134 14.75 -0.61 7.80
CA GLY A 134 15.50 -1.56 8.64
C GLY A 134 14.84 -2.95 8.74
N HIS A 135 13.97 -3.30 7.80
CA HIS A 135 13.24 -4.59 7.81
C HIS A 135 14.12 -5.71 7.25
N VAL A 136 15.14 -6.11 8.00
CA VAL A 136 16.18 -7.09 7.60
C VAL A 136 15.57 -8.36 7.00
N HIS A 137 14.57 -8.93 7.67
CA HIS A 137 13.88 -10.13 7.21
C HIS A 137 13.24 -9.99 5.81
N ILE A 138 12.67 -8.81 5.51
CA ILE A 138 12.12 -8.53 4.19
C ILE A 138 13.24 -8.35 3.18
N VAL A 139 14.31 -7.64 3.55
CA VAL A 139 15.49 -7.44 2.69
C VAL A 139 16.06 -8.79 2.24
N GLU A 140 16.28 -9.72 3.16
CA GLU A 140 16.81 -11.05 2.85
C GLU A 140 15.93 -11.81 1.86
N LYS A 141 14.61 -11.79 2.08
CA LYS A 141 13.67 -12.48 1.21
C LYS A 141 13.54 -11.82 -0.16
N LEU A 142 13.55 -10.50 -0.24
CA LEU A 142 13.56 -9.78 -1.52
C LEU A 142 14.84 -10.06 -2.31
N VAL A 143 16.00 -10.00 -1.65
CA VAL A 143 17.30 -10.30 -2.30
C VAL A 143 17.34 -11.73 -2.82
N ALA A 144 16.77 -12.71 -2.09
CA ALA A 144 16.70 -14.10 -2.53
C ALA A 144 15.81 -14.31 -3.78
N LEU A 145 14.88 -13.39 -4.05
CA LEU A 145 13.97 -13.45 -5.20
C LEU A 145 14.45 -12.62 -6.40
N MET A 146 15.45 -11.76 -6.21
CA MET A 146 15.91 -10.79 -7.20
C MET A 146 17.14 -11.30 -7.97
N SER A 147 17.22 -10.95 -9.25
CA SER A 147 18.44 -11.16 -10.04
C SER A 147 19.52 -10.14 -9.64
N LYS A 148 20.77 -10.34 -10.09
CA LYS A 148 21.84 -9.37 -9.84
C LYS A 148 21.53 -8.02 -10.46
N GLU A 149 20.91 -8.03 -11.64
CA GLU A 149 20.49 -6.85 -12.38
C GLU A 149 19.40 -6.08 -11.64
N ASP A 150 18.48 -6.78 -10.97
CA ASP A 150 17.43 -6.14 -10.15
C ASP A 150 17.99 -5.45 -8.90
N LEU A 151 19.10 -5.96 -8.34
CA LEU A 151 19.78 -5.35 -7.18
C LEU A 151 20.50 -4.03 -7.53
N GLU A 152 20.83 -3.83 -8.80
CA GLU A 152 21.52 -2.65 -9.32
C GLU A 152 20.57 -1.54 -9.76
N ILE A 153 19.25 -1.72 -9.57
CA ILE A 153 18.26 -0.66 -9.86
C ILE A 153 18.51 0.52 -8.93
N LYS A 154 18.50 1.72 -9.52
CA LYS A 154 18.77 2.99 -8.84
C LYS A 154 17.49 3.78 -8.59
N ASP A 155 17.44 4.42 -7.43
CA ASP A 155 16.46 5.43 -7.08
C ASP A 155 16.68 6.75 -7.84
N SER A 156 15.85 7.77 -7.57
CA SER A 156 15.94 9.09 -8.19
C SER A 156 17.22 9.85 -7.83
N SER A 157 17.92 9.44 -6.78
CA SER A 157 19.21 9.98 -6.36
C SER A 157 20.39 9.26 -7.02
N GLY A 158 20.12 8.28 -7.88
CA GLY A 158 21.14 7.46 -8.54
C GLY A 158 21.78 6.41 -7.61
N MET A 159 21.19 6.15 -6.45
CA MET A 159 21.69 5.17 -5.47
C MET A 159 20.97 3.84 -5.63
N THR A 160 21.72 2.75 -5.47
CA THR A 160 21.11 1.42 -5.25
C THR A 160 20.63 1.30 -3.81
N ALA A 161 19.81 0.29 -3.51
CA ALA A 161 19.33 0.06 -2.15
C ALA A 161 20.49 -0.13 -1.15
N MET A 162 21.56 -0.80 -1.57
CA MET A 162 22.75 -1.02 -0.74
C MET A 162 23.59 0.26 -0.57
N ALA A 163 23.71 1.09 -1.62
CA ALA A 163 24.37 2.39 -1.51
C ALA A 163 23.60 3.30 -0.54
N ARG A 164 22.27 3.25 -0.58
CA ARG A 164 21.39 3.99 0.34
C ARG A 164 21.52 3.50 1.77
N ALA A 165 21.64 2.19 1.98
CA ALA A 165 21.98 1.62 3.30
C ALA A 165 23.26 2.23 3.85
N SER A 166 24.29 2.40 3.02
CA SER A 166 25.57 2.98 3.43
C SER A 166 25.45 4.49 3.71
N ALA A 167 24.68 5.22 2.91
CA ALA A 167 24.50 6.66 3.04
C ALA A 167 23.62 7.08 4.24
N LEU A 168 22.62 6.27 4.61
CA LEU A 168 21.81 6.49 5.82
C LEU A 168 22.62 6.28 7.11
N VAL A 169 23.78 5.64 7.01
CA VAL A 169 24.47 4.99 8.12
C VAL A 169 25.77 5.74 8.47
N GLY A 170 25.57 6.92 9.04
CA GLY A 170 26.47 7.45 10.07
C GLY A 170 26.09 6.98 11.49
N ALA A 171 25.03 6.17 11.67
CA ALA A 171 24.48 5.86 13.00
C ALA A 171 24.26 4.36 13.34
N ASP A 172 23.90 3.46 12.42
CA ASP A 172 23.49 2.09 12.82
C ASP A 172 23.87 0.97 11.82
N THR A 173 25.18 0.78 11.58
CA THR A 173 25.74 -0.35 10.79
C THR A 173 25.53 -1.72 11.44
N ARG A 174 25.13 -1.78 12.71
CA ARG A 174 25.11 -3.02 13.49
C ARG A 174 23.92 -3.93 13.16
N MET A 175 22.83 -3.40 12.59
CA MET A 175 21.62 -4.18 12.27
C MET A 175 21.70 -4.97 10.96
N LEU A 176 22.52 -4.55 9.98
CA LEU A 176 22.62 -5.24 8.67
C LEU A 176 23.84 -6.16 8.55
N MET A 177 24.91 -5.91 9.32
CA MET A 177 26.19 -6.64 9.17
C MET A 177 26.34 -7.87 10.08
N HIS A 178 25.50 -8.06 11.10
CA HIS A 178 25.78 -9.05 12.15
C HIS A 178 25.44 -10.52 11.81
N GLU A 179 24.84 -10.80 10.64
CA GLU A 179 24.40 -12.18 10.32
C GLU A 179 24.93 -12.74 8.98
N LYS A 180 25.62 -11.94 8.15
CA LYS A 180 26.12 -12.40 6.84
C LYS A 180 27.65 -12.43 6.64
N ASN A 181 28.44 -12.05 7.63
CA ASN A 181 29.90 -11.98 7.47
C ASN A 181 30.64 -13.32 7.57
N GLU A 182 29.96 -14.46 7.38
CA GLU A 182 30.63 -15.76 7.14
C GLU A 182 30.44 -16.29 5.70
N ASN A 183 29.58 -15.71 4.86
CA ASN A 183 29.28 -16.32 3.55
C ASN A 183 29.18 -15.38 2.35
N VAL A 184 29.57 -14.10 2.47
CA VAL A 184 29.62 -13.19 1.32
C VAL A 184 30.99 -12.53 1.23
N THR A 185 31.95 -13.31 0.75
CA THR A 185 33.22 -12.81 0.23
C THR A 185 32.94 -12.04 -1.06
N ILE A 186 32.73 -10.73 -0.96
CA ILE A 186 32.84 -9.85 -2.12
C ILE A 186 34.24 -9.22 -2.06
N PRO A 187 35.17 -9.63 -2.93
CA PRO A 187 36.46 -8.96 -3.03
C PRO A 187 36.24 -7.54 -3.59
N ASP A 188 36.80 -6.55 -2.89
CA ASP A 188 37.14 -5.18 -3.34
C ASP A 188 36.55 -3.96 -2.60
N LEU A 189 35.90 -4.14 -1.45
CA LEU A 189 35.65 -2.98 -0.56
C LEU A 189 36.90 -2.47 0.19
N LYS A 190 38.08 -3.12 0.03
CA LYS A 190 39.35 -2.65 0.60
C LYS A 190 39.88 -1.36 -0.05
N GLY A 191 39.40 -0.98 -1.23
CA GLY A 191 39.85 0.23 -1.92
C GLY A 191 39.18 1.53 -1.46
N LEU A 192 38.04 1.46 -0.76
CA LEU A 192 37.21 2.65 -0.50
C LEU A 192 37.45 3.33 0.86
N PHE A 193 38.24 2.71 1.73
CA PHE A 193 38.53 3.24 3.08
C PHE A 193 40.03 3.51 3.26
N HIS A 194 40.57 4.44 2.47
CA HIS A 194 41.81 5.12 2.83
C HIS A 194 41.46 6.28 3.77
N PHE A 195 41.43 6.02 5.08
CA PHE A 195 41.52 7.08 6.08
C PHE A 195 42.98 7.55 6.17
N LYS A 196 43.19 8.85 6.03
CA LYS A 196 44.43 9.53 6.40
C LYS A 196 44.23 10.21 7.75
#